data_AF-A0A9E8AXT9-F1
#
_entry.id   AF-A0A9E8AXT9-F1
#
_cell.length_a   1.000
_cell.length_b   1.000
_cell.length_c   1.000
_cell.angle_alpha   90.00
_cell.angle_beta   90.00
_cell.angle_gamma   90.00
#
_symmetry.space_group_name_H-M   'P 1'
#
loop_
_entity.id
_entity.type
_entity.pdbx_description
1 polymer ?
#
loop_
_entity_poly.entity_id
_entity_poly.type
_entity_poly.pdbx_seq_one_letter_code
_entity_poly.pdbx_strand_id
1 'polypeptide(L)'
;MDILKTLTHSLSALEQPRKVPAKEVVRVEDARPTPEEPVTDRRVQPDRRRRQLPFKGQERRRKGSRRRPLLLNPRTRQPADLEDRRGRNISTNA
;
A
#
# COMPACT_ATOMS: atom_id res chain seq x y z
N MET A 1 -36.60 5.75 -39.69
CA MET A 1 -35.92 4.77 -38.82
C MET A 1 -36.43 5.04 -37.41
N ASP A 2 -37.50 4.34 -37.03
CA ASP A 2 -38.24 4.62 -35.81
C ASP A 2 -37.67 3.77 -34.68
N ILE A 3 -37.05 4.43 -33.70
CA ILE A 3 -36.42 3.75 -32.56
C ILE A 3 -37.52 3.41 -31.56
N LEU A 4 -37.84 2.12 -31.43
CA LEU A 4 -38.82 1.60 -30.47
C LEU A 4 -38.31 1.82 -29.04
N LYS A 5 -38.97 2.72 -28.31
CA LYS A 5 -38.76 3.00 -26.88
C LYS A 5 -39.32 1.86 -26.04
N THR A 6 -38.52 0.85 -25.73
CA THR A 6 -38.90 -0.20 -24.76
C THR A 6 -37.82 -0.43 -23.69
N LEU A 7 -37.13 0.64 -23.28
CA LEU A 7 -36.36 0.61 -22.04
C LEU A 7 -37.31 0.95 -20.89
N THR A 8 -37.74 -0.06 -20.15
CA THR A 8 -38.65 0.07 -19.00
C THR A 8 -38.00 0.80 -17.81
N HIS A 9 -36.69 1.04 -17.86
CA HIS A 9 -35.94 1.76 -16.82
C HIS A 9 -35.00 2.77 -17.47
N SER A 10 -34.96 3.99 -16.92
CA SER A 10 -34.01 5.02 -17.34
C SER A 10 -32.59 4.62 -16.92
N LEU A 11 -31.57 4.97 -17.71
CA LEU A 11 -30.16 4.71 -17.37
C LEU A 11 -29.78 5.29 -15.99
N SER A 12 -30.41 6.40 -15.60
CA SER A 12 -30.27 7.03 -14.28
C SER A 12 -30.72 6.12 -13.12
N ALA A 13 -31.65 5.19 -13.33
CA ALA A 13 -32.09 4.24 -12.31
C ALA A 13 -31.05 3.15 -12.00
N LEU A 14 -30.15 2.83 -12.95
CA LEU A 14 -29.09 1.84 -12.77
C LEU A 14 -27.87 2.40 -12.03
N GLU A 15 -27.69 3.72 -12.03
CA GLU A 15 -26.57 4.41 -11.37
C GLU A 15 -26.81 4.65 -9.88
N GLN A 16 -28.01 4.40 -9.36
CA GLN A 16 -28.29 4.62 -7.95
C GLN A 16 -27.66 3.50 -7.09
N PRO A 17 -26.80 3.85 -6.10
CA PRO A 17 -26.27 2.85 -5.19
C PRO A 17 -27.41 2.26 -4.37
N ARG A 18 -27.58 0.93 -4.45
CA ARG A 18 -28.56 0.19 -3.63
C ARG A 18 -28.29 0.48 -2.15
N LYS A 19 -29.26 1.03 -1.43
CA LYS A 19 -29.19 1.21 0.02
C LYS A 19 -29.22 -0.18 0.67
N VAL A 20 -28.06 -0.68 1.06
CA VAL A 20 -27.93 -1.90 1.87
C VAL A 20 -28.27 -1.53 3.31
N PRO A 21 -29.24 -2.20 3.97
CA PRO A 21 -29.50 -1.96 5.38
C PRO A 21 -28.25 -2.30 6.20
N ALA A 22 -28.00 -1.52 7.26
CA ALA A 22 -26.87 -1.77 8.14
C ALA A 22 -26.99 -3.17 8.75
N LYS A 23 -25.92 -3.96 8.64
CA LYS A 23 -25.84 -5.28 9.26
C LYS A 23 -25.88 -5.11 10.77
N GLU A 24 -26.89 -5.67 11.43
CA GLU A 24 -26.97 -5.67 12.89
C GLU A 24 -25.82 -6.52 13.45
N VAL A 25 -24.85 -5.85 14.07
CA VAL A 25 -23.77 -6.50 14.79
C VAL A 25 -24.26 -6.72 16.21
N VAL A 26 -24.60 -7.96 16.55
CA VAL A 26 -24.88 -8.37 17.94
C VAL A 26 -23.62 -8.10 18.76
N ARG A 27 -23.71 -7.17 19.71
CA ARG A 27 -22.63 -6.90 20.65
C ARG A 27 -22.60 -8.05 21.66
N VAL A 28 -21.56 -8.86 21.59
CA VAL A 28 -21.25 -9.86 22.62
C VAL A 28 -20.59 -9.10 23.77
N GLU A 29 -21.28 -8.97 24.90
CA GLU A 29 -20.82 -8.16 26.05
C GLU A 29 -19.63 -8.79 26.79
N ASP A 30 -19.34 -10.08 26.56
CA ASP A 30 -18.31 -10.83 27.29
C ASP A 30 -17.30 -11.51 26.36
N ALA A 31 -16.69 -10.76 25.45
CA ALA A 31 -15.47 -11.22 24.80
C ALA A 31 -14.33 -11.18 25.83
N ARG A 32 -13.95 -12.36 26.36
CA ARG A 32 -12.73 -12.50 27.18
C ARG A 32 -11.56 -11.82 26.47
N PRO A 33 -10.73 -11.03 27.16
CA PRO A 33 -9.60 -10.39 26.52
C PRO A 33 -8.72 -11.46 25.88
N THR A 34 -8.43 -11.29 24.59
CA THR A 34 -7.47 -12.13 23.89
C THR A 34 -6.14 -12.03 24.63
N PRO A 35 -5.49 -13.14 24.99
CA PRO A 35 -4.20 -13.06 25.67
C PRO A 35 -3.22 -12.29 24.79
N GLU A 36 -2.63 -11.23 25.36
CA GLU A 36 -1.60 -10.44 24.69
C GLU A 36 -0.36 -11.32 24.55
N GLU A 37 -0.09 -11.83 23.34
CA GLU A 37 1.16 -12.52 23.07
C GLU A 37 2.34 -11.57 23.31
N PRO A 38 3.44 -12.05 23.91
CA PRO A 38 4.60 -11.21 24.14
C PRO A 38 5.13 -10.68 22.79
N VAL A 39 5.17 -9.35 22.67
CA VAL A 39 5.65 -8.58 21.50
C VAL A 39 7.09 -8.94 21.08
N THR A 40 7.78 -9.76 21.90
CA THR A 40 9.19 -10.12 21.80
C THR A 40 9.44 -11.56 21.34
N ASP A 41 8.43 -12.30 20.86
CA ASP A 41 8.71 -13.59 20.22
C ASP A 41 9.51 -13.39 18.92
N ARG A 42 10.77 -13.83 18.94
CA ARG A 42 11.70 -13.74 17.80
C ARG A 42 11.28 -14.59 16.60
N ARG A 43 10.31 -15.50 16.78
CA ARG A 43 9.76 -16.34 15.71
C ARG A 43 8.68 -15.64 14.90
N VAL A 44 8.06 -14.59 15.43
CA VAL A 44 7.01 -13.82 14.74
C VAL A 44 7.68 -12.93 13.71
N GLN A 45 7.47 -13.26 12.43
CA GLN A 45 7.91 -12.36 11.36
C GLN A 45 7.07 -11.08 11.41
N PRO A 46 7.69 -9.91 11.23
CA PRO A 46 6.95 -8.67 11.17
C PRO A 46 5.96 -8.75 10.01
N ASP A 47 4.69 -8.45 10.28
CA ASP A 47 3.69 -8.33 9.22
C ASP A 47 4.19 -7.31 8.18
N ARG A 48 4.42 -7.79 6.96
CA ARG A 48 4.95 -6.99 5.84
C ARG A 48 3.98 -5.92 5.38
N ARG A 49 2.70 -5.98 5.80
CA ARG A 49 1.69 -4.95 5.54
C ARG A 49 1.79 -3.77 6.50
N ARG A 50 2.53 -3.92 7.61
CA ARG A 50 2.66 -2.87 8.63
C ARG A 50 3.54 -1.75 8.10
N ARG A 51 2.99 -0.52 8.07
CA ARG A 51 3.73 0.68 7.63
C ARG A 51 4.94 0.88 8.54
N GLN A 52 6.10 1.16 7.95
CA GLN A 52 7.29 1.54 8.70
C GLN A 52 6.99 2.77 9.54
N LEU A 53 7.21 2.68 10.84
CA LEU A 53 7.12 3.81 11.76
C LEU A 53 8.39 4.68 11.63
N PRO A 54 8.28 5.99 11.87
CA PRO A 54 9.45 6.86 11.90
C PRO A 54 10.42 6.39 12.99
N PHE A 55 11.67 6.18 12.60
CA PHE A 55 12.74 5.75 13.50
C PHE A 55 13.07 6.89 14.48
N LYS A 56 12.78 6.70 15.78
CA LYS A 56 13.21 7.60 16.86
C LYS A 56 14.61 7.21 17.33
N GLY A 57 15.64 7.67 16.63
CA GLY A 57 17.03 7.51 17.04
C GLY A 57 17.94 8.43 16.27
N GLN A 58 19.15 8.67 16.80
CA GLN A 58 20.17 9.37 16.01
C GLN A 58 20.47 8.54 14.78
N GLU A 59 20.40 9.19 13.63
CA GLU A 59 20.70 8.52 12.39
C GLU A 59 22.18 8.12 12.37
N ARG A 60 22.43 6.82 12.27
CA ARG A 60 23.78 6.23 12.33
C ARG A 60 24.75 6.82 11.30
N ARG A 61 24.23 7.42 10.23
CA ARG A 61 25.01 8.09 9.18
C ARG A 61 24.52 9.51 8.99
N ARG A 62 25.44 10.47 9.09
CA ARG A 62 25.18 11.88 8.71
C ARG A 62 24.76 11.93 7.24
N LYS A 63 23.81 12.80 6.87
CA LYS A 63 23.28 12.93 5.49
C LYS A 63 24.39 13.01 4.43
N GLY A 64 25.48 13.74 4.69
CA GLY A 64 26.65 13.83 3.79
C GLY A 64 27.54 12.59 3.73
N SER A 65 27.45 11.69 4.71
CA SER A 65 28.17 10.39 4.73
C SER A 65 27.34 9.23 4.16
N ARG A 66 26.09 9.48 3.79
CA ARG A 66 25.26 8.47 3.11
C ARG A 66 25.84 8.24 1.72
N ARG A 67 26.00 6.97 1.34
CA ARG A 67 26.31 6.64 -0.06
C ARG A 67 25.16 7.15 -0.93
N ARG A 68 25.47 7.81 -2.05
CA ARG A 68 24.44 8.22 -3.01
C ARG A 68 23.69 6.98 -3.49
N PRO A 69 22.36 7.04 -3.63
CA PRO A 69 21.59 5.93 -4.18
C PRO A 69 22.05 5.70 -5.62
N LEU A 70 22.65 4.53 -5.86
CA LEU A 70 23.07 4.07 -7.17
C LEU A 70 22.04 3.06 -7.68
N LEU A 71 21.65 3.17 -8.95
CA LEU A 71 20.91 2.12 -9.62
C LEU A 71 21.86 0.95 -9.87
N LEU A 72 21.48 -0.26 -9.48
CA LEU A 72 22.28 -1.46 -9.73
C LEU A 72 21.62 -2.31 -10.82
N ASN A 73 22.44 -2.85 -11.73
CA ASN A 73 21.96 -3.80 -12.72
C ASN A 73 21.58 -5.12 -12.03
N PRO A 74 20.36 -5.66 -12.24
CA PRO A 74 19.86 -6.83 -11.52
C PRO A 74 20.67 -8.11 -11.78
N ARG A 75 21.36 -8.21 -12.93
CA ARG A 75 22.14 -9.39 -13.31
C ARG A 75 23.59 -9.29 -12.86
N THR A 76 24.24 -8.15 -13.07
CA THR A 76 25.68 -7.98 -12.82
C THR A 76 25.99 -7.41 -11.43
N ARG A 77 24.99 -6.83 -10.74
CA ARG A 77 25.13 -6.09 -9.47
C ARG A 77 26.11 -4.90 -9.54
N GLN A 78 26.48 -4.49 -10.74
CA GLN A 78 27.32 -3.32 -11.00
C GLN A 78 26.45 -2.05 -11.07
N PRO A 79 27.05 -0.86 -10.87
CA PRO A 79 26.37 0.41 -11.11
C PRO A 79 25.80 0.45 -12.54
N ALA A 80 24.54 0.83 -12.67
CA ALA A 80 23.87 1.05 -13.93
C ALA A 80 23.84 2.55 -14.25
N ASP A 81 23.84 2.88 -15.54
CA ASP A 81 23.68 4.25 -15.99
C ASP A 81 22.35 4.82 -15.50
N LEU A 82 22.39 6.09 -15.07
CA LEU A 82 21.21 6.81 -14.60
C LEU A 82 20.45 7.46 -15.76
N GLU A 83 20.79 7.14 -16.99
CA GLU A 83 20.11 7.63 -18.19
C GLU A 83 19.29 6.49 -18.81
N ASP A 84 18.04 6.80 -19.14
CA ASP A 84 17.19 5.94 -19.93
C ASP A 84 17.66 5.92 -21.38
N ARG A 85 17.30 4.88 -22.15
CA ARG A 85 17.66 4.74 -23.57
C ARG A 85 17.16 5.90 -24.45
N ARG A 86 16.21 6.67 -23.94
CA ARG A 86 15.64 7.87 -24.57
C ARG A 86 16.37 9.17 -24.16
N GLY A 87 17.47 9.08 -23.42
CA GLY A 87 18.26 10.22 -22.93
C GLY A 87 17.65 10.96 -21.74
N ARG A 88 16.74 10.32 -20.98
CA ARG A 88 16.10 10.93 -19.79
C ARG A 88 16.77 10.44 -18.52
N ASN A 89 17.02 11.34 -17.56
CA ASN A 89 17.58 10.97 -16.26
C ASN A 89 16.56 10.19 -15.41
N ILE A 90 17.02 9.08 -14.85
CA ILE A 90 16.28 8.21 -13.93
C ILE A 90 16.43 8.77 -12.52
N SER A 91 15.32 9.07 -11.86
CA SER A 91 15.33 9.52 -10.46
C SER A 91 15.77 8.37 -9.54
N THR A 92 16.81 8.61 -8.74
CA THR A 92 17.29 7.69 -7.71
C THR A 92 17.00 8.18 -6.29
N ASN A 93 16.15 9.20 -6.12
CA ASN A 93 15.77 9.69 -4.80
C ASN A 93 15.04 8.58 -4.00
N ALA A 94 15.48 8.41 -2.75
CA ALA A 94 14.94 7.44 -1.78
C ALA A 94 14.09 8.14 -0.72
#